data_AF-M5BI74-F1
#
_entry.id   AF-M5BI74-F1
#
_cell.length_a   1.000
_cell.length_b   1.000
_cell.length_c   1.000
_cell.angle_alpha   90.00
_cell.angle_beta   90.00
_cell.angle_gamma   90.00
#
_symmetry.space_group_name_H-M   'P 1'
#
loop_
_entity.id
_entity.type
_entity.pdbx_description
1 polymer ?
#
loop_
_entity_poly.entity_id
_entity_poly.type
_entity_poly.pdbx_seq_one_letter_code
_entity_poly.pdbx_strand_id
1 'polypeptide(L)'
;MDNDRTLYIAAHNGPALSPMVPLEYRTDRPPIVIDNGATKFRYGFAGSDTGPYSWLNSSSRYRERKTNKPILLFGHSTNLDATSRAQSKQPYEGDLLLNFDAKMRSIMRLFIWELIPTPLSIRYS
;
A
#
# COMPACT_ATOMS: atom_id res chain seq x y z
N MET A 1 -10.75 26.93 39.26
CA MET A 1 -10.41 25.61 38.69
C MET A 1 -11.34 25.41 37.52
N ASP A 2 -10.90 25.85 36.34
CA ASP A 2 -11.63 25.68 35.08
C ASP A 2 -11.56 24.22 34.65
N ASN A 3 -12.71 23.63 34.39
CA ASN A 3 -12.86 22.29 33.85
C ASN A 3 -13.35 22.43 32.41
N ASP A 4 -12.50 23.01 31.56
CA ASP A 4 -12.78 23.20 30.14
C ASP A 4 -12.59 21.87 29.40
N ARG A 5 -13.60 21.01 29.49
CA ARG A 5 -13.71 19.81 28.65
C ARG A 5 -14.43 20.19 27.37
N THR A 6 -13.69 20.76 26.42
CA THR A 6 -14.18 20.97 25.06
C THR A 6 -14.55 19.62 24.44
N LEU A 7 -15.85 19.42 24.18
CA LEU A 7 -16.38 18.23 23.52
C LEU A 7 -16.37 18.46 22.00
N TYR A 8 -15.51 17.74 21.28
CA TYR A 8 -15.52 17.76 19.81
C TYR A 8 -16.66 16.87 19.30
N ILE A 9 -17.80 17.46 18.96
CA ILE A 9 -18.85 16.77 18.22
C ILE A 9 -18.53 16.93 16.73
N ALA A 10 -18.09 15.84 16.09
CA ALA A 10 -17.98 15.81 14.64
C ALA A 10 -19.38 16.00 14.05
N ALA A 11 -19.62 17.14 13.39
CA ALA A 11 -20.85 17.40 12.65
C ALA A 11 -20.92 16.49 11.42
N HIS A 12 -21.31 15.23 11.61
CA HIS A 12 -21.88 14.41 10.55
C HIS A 12 -23.30 14.94 10.30
N ASN A 13 -23.43 15.89 9.38
CA ASN A 13 -24.74 16.31 8.85
C ASN A 13 -25.11 15.54 7.58
N GLY A 14 -24.67 14.27 7.48
CA GLY A 14 -25.06 13.35 6.42
C GLY A 14 -26.18 12.42 6.90
N PRO A 15 -26.88 11.70 6.00
CA PRO A 15 -27.69 10.57 6.43
C PRO A 15 -26.81 9.62 7.27
N ALA A 16 -27.37 9.08 8.36
CA ALA A 16 -26.71 8.02 9.10
C ALA A 16 -26.34 6.93 8.09
N LEU A 17 -25.04 6.61 7.97
CA LEU A 17 -24.64 5.49 7.13
C LEU A 17 -25.39 4.27 7.67
N SER A 18 -26.16 3.60 6.82
CA SER A 18 -26.76 2.31 7.17
C SER A 18 -25.66 1.47 7.83
N PRO A 19 -25.93 0.83 8.99
CA PRO A 19 -24.93 -0.02 9.63
C PRO A 19 -24.42 -0.96 8.55
N MET A 20 -23.11 -0.95 8.34
CA MET A 20 -22.48 -1.77 7.32
C MET A 20 -22.76 -3.22 7.71
N VAL A 21 -23.77 -3.83 7.10
CA VAL A 21 -24.07 -5.25 7.28
C VAL A 21 -22.82 -5.98 6.78
N PRO A 22 -22.12 -6.76 7.62
CA PRO A 22 -20.97 -7.50 7.16
C PRO A 22 -21.39 -8.37 5.99
N LEU A 23 -20.83 -8.11 4.82
CA LEU A 23 -20.96 -9.02 3.70
C LEU A 23 -20.36 -10.35 4.15
N GLU A 24 -21.10 -11.46 4.06
CA GLU A 24 -20.55 -12.77 4.38
C GLU A 24 -19.26 -12.98 3.56
N TYR A 25 -18.15 -13.13 4.27
CA TYR A 25 -16.87 -13.37 3.64
C TYR A 25 -16.93 -14.74 2.95
N ARG A 26 -16.80 -14.77 1.63
CA ARG A 26 -16.75 -16.03 0.89
C ARG A 26 -15.51 -16.80 1.33
N THR A 27 -15.71 -17.97 1.91
CA THR A 27 -14.65 -18.81 2.49
C THR A 27 -13.82 -19.55 1.43
N ASP A 28 -14.12 -19.37 0.15
CA ASP A 28 -13.46 -20.04 -0.97
C ASP A 28 -12.07 -19.47 -1.28
N ARG A 29 -11.71 -18.30 -0.71
CA ARG A 29 -10.36 -17.74 -0.78
C ARG A 29 -9.87 -17.35 0.60
N PRO A 30 -8.63 -17.69 0.98
CA PRO A 30 -8.05 -17.20 2.23
C PRO A 30 -7.87 -15.67 2.16
N PRO A 31 -8.09 -14.94 3.26
CA PRO A 31 -7.90 -13.48 3.29
C PRO A 31 -6.44 -13.11 3.17
N ILE A 32 -6.18 -11.92 2.63
CA ILE A 32 -4.83 -11.38 2.57
C ILE A 32 -4.58 -10.56 3.83
N VAL A 33 -3.56 -10.97 4.57
CA VAL A 33 -3.07 -10.24 5.73
C VAL A 33 -1.99 -9.28 5.24
N ILE A 34 -2.17 -8.00 5.49
CA ILE A 34 -1.18 -6.96 5.18
C ILE A 34 -0.65 -6.41 6.50
N ASP A 35 0.63 -6.61 6.75
CA ASP A 35 1.34 -5.93 7.82
C ASP A 35 2.09 -4.72 7.26
N ASN A 36 1.70 -3.55 7.76
CA ASN A 36 2.11 -2.26 7.27
C ASN A 36 3.27 -1.68 8.10
N GLY A 37 4.36 -2.43 8.24
CA GLY A 37 5.53 -1.96 8.98
C GLY A 37 6.18 -0.73 8.35
N ALA A 38 6.76 0.14 9.20
CA ALA A 38 7.44 1.35 8.76
C ALA A 38 8.63 1.06 7.82
N THR A 39 9.43 0.05 8.18
CA THR A 39 10.61 -0.37 7.39
C THR A 39 10.28 -1.42 6.35
N LYS A 40 9.40 -2.37 6.70
CA LYS A 40 9.07 -3.53 5.84
C LYS A 40 7.58 -3.59 5.61
N PHE A 41 7.19 -3.67 4.35
CA PHE A 41 5.84 -4.01 3.97
C PHE A 41 5.76 -5.53 3.83
N ARG A 42 4.85 -6.16 4.56
CA ARG A 42 4.67 -7.61 4.60
C ARG A 42 3.26 -7.98 4.21
N TYR A 43 3.10 -9.08 3.50
CA TYR A 43 1.78 -9.63 3.19
C TYR A 43 1.81 -11.13 2.98
N GLY A 44 0.65 -11.77 3.08
CA GLY A 44 0.47 -13.18 2.75
C GLY A 44 -1.00 -13.60 2.88
N PHE A 45 -1.31 -14.80 2.43
CA PHE A 45 -2.63 -15.40 2.65
C PHE A 45 -2.72 -15.96 4.06
N ALA A 46 -3.84 -15.74 4.74
CA ALA A 46 -4.07 -16.29 6.07
C ALA A 46 -4.05 -17.83 6.01
N GLY A 47 -3.37 -18.44 6.99
CA GLY A 47 -3.20 -19.89 7.05
C GLY A 47 -2.17 -20.48 6.08
N SER A 48 -1.38 -19.64 5.39
CA SER A 48 -0.28 -20.09 4.54
C SER A 48 0.95 -20.48 5.36
N ASP A 49 1.52 -21.66 5.07
CA ASP A 49 2.76 -22.16 5.70
C ASP A 49 4.04 -21.57 5.11
N THR A 50 3.95 -20.86 3.96
CA THR A 50 5.15 -20.36 3.25
C THR A 50 5.73 -19.07 3.85
N GLY A 51 5.14 -18.55 4.93
CA GLY A 51 5.52 -17.28 5.54
C GLY A 51 5.14 -16.06 4.69
N PRO A 52 5.21 -14.83 5.25
CA PRO A 52 4.82 -13.63 4.53
C PRO A 52 5.90 -13.19 3.53
N TYR A 53 5.47 -12.71 2.37
CA TYR A 53 6.30 -11.92 1.48
C TYR A 53 6.69 -10.61 2.17
N SER A 54 7.91 -10.13 1.92
CA SER A 54 8.47 -8.96 2.59
C SER A 54 9.37 -8.14 1.68
N TRP A 55 9.18 -6.83 1.65
CA TRP A 55 10.08 -5.90 0.97
C TRP A 55 10.25 -4.58 1.74
N LEU A 56 11.27 -3.80 1.38
CA LEU A 56 11.49 -2.46 1.94
C LEU A 56 10.28 -1.55 1.65
N ASN A 57 9.70 -0.92 2.66
CA ASN A 57 8.54 -0.05 2.49
C ASN A 57 8.95 1.32 1.91
N SER A 58 9.32 1.30 0.64
CA SER A 58 9.92 2.41 -0.07
C SER A 58 9.55 2.31 -1.55
N SER A 59 9.28 3.46 -2.15
CA SER A 59 9.03 3.58 -3.58
C SER A 59 9.80 4.76 -4.16
N SER A 60 10.26 4.63 -5.40
CA SER A 60 10.96 5.69 -6.12
C SER A 60 10.29 5.90 -7.47
N ARG A 61 9.99 7.16 -7.80
CA ARG A 61 9.35 7.52 -9.07
C ARG A 61 10.11 8.66 -9.71
N TYR A 62 10.53 8.48 -10.95
CA TYR A 62 11.21 9.50 -11.73
C TYR A 62 11.06 9.24 -13.22
N ARG A 63 11.46 10.20 -14.05
CA ARG A 63 11.53 10.04 -15.51
C ARG A 63 12.99 9.84 -15.90
N GLU A 64 13.31 8.72 -16.52
CA GLU A 64 14.67 8.45 -16.97
C GLU A 64 15.02 9.39 -18.13
N ARG A 65 16.13 10.12 -18.02
CA ARG A 65 16.51 11.13 -19.04
C ARG A 65 16.88 10.51 -20.39
N LYS A 66 17.53 9.35 -20.38
CA LYS A 66 18.05 8.70 -21.61
C LYS A 66 16.92 8.17 -22.50
N THR A 67 15.95 7.49 -21.92
CA THR A 67 14.84 6.88 -22.68
C THR A 67 13.57 7.70 -22.63
N ASN A 68 13.54 8.76 -21.81
CA ASN A 68 12.38 9.61 -21.55
C ASN A 68 11.18 8.86 -20.96
N LYS A 69 11.40 7.66 -20.41
CA LYS A 69 10.35 6.78 -19.86
C LYS A 69 10.09 7.07 -18.38
N PRO A 70 8.84 7.00 -17.92
CA PRO A 70 8.54 7.00 -16.50
C PRO A 70 9.00 5.69 -15.86
N ILE A 71 9.71 5.78 -14.75
CA ILE A 71 10.20 4.66 -13.95
C ILE A 71 9.52 4.71 -12.59
N LEU A 72 9.05 3.54 -12.15
CA LEU A 72 8.50 3.33 -10.82
C LEU A 72 9.13 2.07 -10.22
N LEU A 73 9.87 2.27 -9.14
CA LEU A 73 10.58 1.22 -8.42
C LEU A 73 10.01 1.05 -7.01
N PHE A 74 10.16 -0.15 -6.49
CA PHE A 74 9.64 -0.56 -5.18
C PHE A 74 10.67 -1.36 -4.42
N GLY A 75 10.55 -1.41 -3.10
CA GLY A 75 11.36 -2.32 -2.30
C GLY A 75 12.85 -2.00 -2.42
N HIS A 76 13.67 -3.04 -2.48
CA HIS A 76 15.12 -2.88 -2.61
C HIS A 76 15.54 -2.23 -3.94
N SER A 77 14.68 -2.24 -4.96
CA SER A 77 14.99 -1.60 -6.24
C SER A 77 15.13 -0.08 -6.13
N THR A 78 14.59 0.54 -5.08
CA THR A 78 14.79 1.98 -4.83
C THR A 78 16.23 2.32 -4.45
N ASN A 79 17.05 1.32 -4.14
CA ASN A 79 18.46 1.50 -3.77
C ASN A 79 19.47 1.15 -4.88
N LEU A 80 19.02 0.84 -6.10
CA LEU A 80 19.89 0.34 -7.18
C LEU A 80 20.91 1.36 -7.68
N ASP A 81 20.55 2.64 -7.74
CA ASP A 81 21.41 3.71 -8.25
C ASP A 81 21.20 5.03 -7.50
N ALA A 82 22.01 6.04 -7.81
CA ALA A 82 21.94 7.34 -7.13
C ALA A 82 20.61 8.09 -7.39
N THR A 83 20.06 8.01 -8.59
CA THR A 83 18.77 8.64 -8.95
C THR A 83 17.63 7.95 -8.23
N SER A 84 17.60 6.62 -8.26
CA SER A 84 16.62 5.79 -7.56
C SER A 84 16.58 6.11 -6.07
N ARG A 85 17.77 6.21 -5.43
CA ARG A 85 17.89 6.57 -4.01
C ARG A 85 17.44 8.00 -3.73
N ALA A 86 17.88 8.95 -4.54
CA ALA A 86 17.53 10.36 -4.35
C ALA A 86 16.02 10.64 -4.52
N GLN A 87 15.33 9.83 -5.33
CA GLN A 87 13.89 9.95 -5.59
C GLN A 87 13.05 8.99 -4.74
N SER A 88 13.70 8.27 -3.82
CA SER A 88 13.05 7.31 -2.92
C SER A 88 12.24 8.03 -1.85
N LYS A 89 11.04 7.52 -1.58
CA LYS A 89 10.14 8.00 -0.54
C LYS A 89 9.66 6.85 0.31
N GLN A 90 9.62 7.09 1.61
CA GLN A 90 8.99 6.20 2.59
C GLN A 90 7.57 6.70 2.90
N PRO A 91 6.63 5.79 3.20
CA PRO A 91 5.29 6.18 3.63
C PRO A 91 5.26 6.71 5.07
N TYR A 92 6.22 6.29 5.88
CA TYR A 92 6.30 6.59 7.31
C TYR A 92 7.42 7.55 7.63
N GLU A 93 7.19 8.37 8.65
CA GLU A 93 8.20 9.13 9.38
C GLU A 93 8.10 8.75 10.86
N GLY A 94 9.09 7.98 11.34
CA GLY A 94 8.93 7.24 12.60
C GLY A 94 7.74 6.29 12.52
N ASP A 95 6.80 6.43 13.46
CA ASP A 95 5.59 5.60 13.54
C ASP A 95 4.36 6.22 12.85
N LEU A 96 4.52 7.40 12.24
CA LEU A 96 3.40 8.14 11.64
C LEU A 96 3.34 7.92 10.12
N LEU A 97 2.17 7.52 9.63
CA LEU A 97 1.88 7.43 8.21
C LEU A 97 1.60 8.83 7.65
N LEU A 98 2.60 9.44 7.01
CA LEU A 98 2.51 10.82 6.49
C LEU A 98 2.48 10.90 4.97
N ASN A 99 2.90 9.84 4.27
CA ASN A 99 2.95 9.82 2.81
C ASN A 99 2.06 8.70 2.24
N PHE A 100 0.77 9.03 2.14
CA PHE A 100 -0.27 8.15 1.61
C PHE A 100 -0.02 7.73 0.15
N ASP A 101 0.60 8.59 -0.66
CA ASP A 101 0.94 8.25 -2.04
C ASP A 101 1.99 7.13 -2.11
N ALA A 102 3.09 7.22 -1.34
CA ALA A 102 4.07 6.14 -1.23
C ALA A 102 3.43 4.86 -0.67
N LYS A 103 2.49 4.98 0.28
CA LYS A 103 1.78 3.85 0.86
C LYS A 103 0.88 3.16 -0.16
N MET A 104 0.09 3.94 -0.88
CA MET A 104 -0.80 3.45 -1.93
C MET A 104 -0.01 2.74 -3.03
N ARG A 105 1.16 3.26 -3.42
CA ARG A 105 2.07 2.57 -4.35
C ARG A 105 2.44 1.16 -3.86
N SER A 106 2.87 1.01 -2.60
CA SER A 106 3.19 -0.30 -2.02
C SER A 106 2.01 -1.27 -2.05
N ILE A 107 0.80 -0.77 -1.74
CA ILE A 107 -0.42 -1.59 -1.82
C ILE A 107 -0.74 -1.96 -3.27
N MET A 108 -0.72 -1.01 -4.20
CA MET A 108 -1.00 -1.29 -5.62
C MET A 108 -0.02 -2.31 -6.20
N ARG A 109 1.26 -2.28 -5.77
CA ARG A 109 2.26 -3.29 -6.16
C ARG A 109 1.82 -4.69 -5.77
N LEU A 110 1.34 -4.89 -4.55
CA LEU A 110 0.76 -6.15 -4.07
C LEU A 110 -0.38 -6.60 -4.99
N PHE A 111 -1.37 -5.72 -5.24
CA PHE A 111 -2.53 -6.10 -6.05
C PHE A 111 -2.17 -6.50 -7.48
N ILE A 112 -1.27 -5.77 -8.13
CA ILE A 112 -0.88 -6.06 -9.51
C ILE A 112 -0.10 -7.37 -9.63
N TRP A 113 0.78 -7.68 -8.67
CA TRP A 113 1.67 -8.84 -8.77
C TRP A 113 1.04 -10.13 -8.23
N GLU A 114 0.20 -10.03 -7.20
CA GLU A 114 -0.31 -11.20 -6.50
C GLU A 114 -1.78 -11.50 -6.80
N LEU A 115 -2.60 -10.47 -7.08
CA LEU A 115 -4.06 -10.60 -7.09
C LEU A 115 -4.71 -10.46 -8.45
N ILE A 116 -3.98 -9.95 -9.45
CA ILE A 116 -4.43 -10.00 -10.83
C ILE A 116 -3.80 -11.27 -11.43
N PRO A 117 -4.53 -12.39 -11.54
CA PRO A 117 -4.07 -13.52 -12.33
C PRO A 117 -4.01 -13.03 -13.78
N THR A 118 -2.84 -12.65 -14.27
CA THR A 118 -2.69 -12.40 -15.71
C THR A 118 -2.80 -13.75 -16.42
N PRO A 119 -3.75 -13.83 -17.36
CA PRO A 119 -3.35 -14.05 -18.74
C PRO A 119 -3.88 -12.87 -19.55
N LEU A 120 -3.16 -11.75 -19.54
CA LEU A 120 -3.25 -10.83 -20.67
C LEU A 120 -2.41 -11.43 -21.80
N SER A 121 -2.93 -12.51 -22.40
CA SER A 121 -2.55 -12.87 -23.76
C SER A 121 -3.09 -11.77 -24.66
N ILE A 122 -2.31 -10.71 -24.84
CA ILE A 122 -2.46 -9.84 -26.00
C ILE A 122 -1.99 -10.71 -27.18
N ARG A 123 -2.93 -11.45 -27.78
CA ARG A 123 -2.69 -12.01 -29.11
C ARG A 123 -2.64 -10.82 -30.06
N TYR A 124 -1.48 -10.59 -30.64
CA TYR A 124 -1.39 -9.80 -31.86
C TYR A 124 -2.14 -10.59 -32.95
N SER A 125 -3.26 -10.03 -33.43
CA SER A 125 -3.87 -10.38 -34.72
C SER A 125 -3.54 -9.28 -35.71
#